data_AF-A0A377C2P2-F1
#
_entry.id   AF-A0A377C2P2-F1
#
_cell.length_a   1.000
_cell.length_b   1.000
_cell.length_c   1.000
_cell.angle_alpha   90.00
_cell.angle_beta   90.00
_cell.angle_gamma   90.00
#
_symmetry.space_group_name_H-M   'P 1'
#
loop_
_entity.id
_entity.type
_entity.pdbx_description
1 polymer ?
#
loop_
_entity_poly.entity_id
_entity_poly.type
_entity_poly.pdbx_seq_one_letter_code
_entity_poly.pdbx_strand_id
1 'polypeptide(L)'
;MLQMLLDFLPEVRNKVEEQLVGENPEGLVDLIHKLHGSCGYSGVPRMKNLCQLIEQQLRSGTKEEDLEPELLELLDEMDNVAREASKILG
;
A
#
# COMPACT_ATOMS: atom_id res chain seq x y z
N MET A 1 -11.42 11.06 6.46
CA MET A 1 -10.31 10.09 6.58
C MET A 1 -10.12 9.32 5.29
N LEU A 2 -11.18 8.71 4.74
CA LEU A 2 -11.13 8.05 3.44
C LEU A 2 -10.59 8.92 2.29
N GLN A 3 -11.02 10.18 2.15
CA GLN A 3 -10.48 11.08 1.11
C GLN A 3 -8.95 11.27 1.23
N MET A 4 -8.45 11.48 2.46
CA MET A 4 -7.00 11.63 2.68
C MET A 4 -6.22 10.35 2.35
N LEU A 5 -6.83 9.17 2.58
CA LEU A 5 -6.26 7.90 2.13
C LEU A 5 -6.17 7.89 0.60
N LEU A 6 -7.25 8.22 -0.10
CA LEU A 6 -7.30 8.25 -1.57
C LEU A 6 -6.29 9.24 -2.16
N ASP A 7 -6.13 10.41 -1.56
CA ASP A 7 -5.16 11.42 -2.00
C ASP A 7 -3.71 10.94 -1.79
N PHE A 8 -3.48 10.02 -0.85
CA PHE A 8 -2.16 9.43 -0.54
C PHE A 8 -1.84 8.19 -1.39
N LEU A 9 -2.85 7.46 -1.90
CA LEU A 9 -2.63 6.25 -2.70
C LEU A 9 -1.72 6.45 -3.93
N PRO A 10 -1.80 7.55 -4.71
CA PRO A 10 -0.91 7.75 -5.85
C PRO A 10 0.58 7.79 -5.49
N GLU A 11 0.93 8.38 -4.34
CA GLU A 11 2.31 8.42 -3.85
C GLU A 11 2.82 7.01 -3.53
N VAL A 12 2.00 6.21 -2.84
CA VAL A 12 2.32 4.81 -2.54
C VAL A 12 2.46 4.00 -3.82
N ARG A 13 1.52 4.14 -4.77
CA ARG A 13 1.50 3.39 -6.02
C ARG A 13 2.81 3.58 -6.77
N ASN A 14 3.23 4.83 -6.96
CA ASN A 14 4.47 5.12 -7.69
C ASN A 14 5.67 4.42 -7.04
N LYS A 15 5.80 4.49 -5.71
CA LYS A 15 6.90 3.85 -4.99
C LYS A 15 6.90 2.33 -5.12
N VAL A 16 5.72 1.72 -5.06
CA VAL A 16 5.57 0.26 -5.22
C VAL A 16 5.90 -0.15 -6.65
N GLU A 17 5.46 0.62 -7.65
CA GLU A 17 5.79 0.38 -9.06
C GLU A 17 7.30 0.53 -9.34
N GLU A 18 7.94 1.58 -8.82
CA GLU A 18 9.41 1.76 -8.85
C GLU A 18 10.14 0.53 -8.29
N GLN A 19 9.68 -0.01 -7.16
CA GLN A 19 10.25 -1.24 -6.58
C GLN A 19 10.06 -2.44 -7.51
N LEU A 20 8.87 -2.62 -8.08
CA LEU A 20 8.53 -3.76 -8.95
C LEU A 20 9.32 -3.75 -10.27
N VAL A 21 9.74 -2.58 -10.76
CA VAL A 21 10.60 -2.48 -11.96
C VAL A 21 12.11 -2.50 -11.65
N GLY A 22 12.49 -2.68 -10.38
CA GLY A 22 13.88 -2.80 -9.95
C GLY A 22 14.62 -1.47 -9.77
N GLU A 23 13.90 -0.35 -9.61
CA GLU A 23 14.52 0.96 -9.31
C GLU A 23 14.96 1.08 -7.84
N ASN A 24 14.62 0.10 -7.00
CA ASN A 24 15.04 -0.02 -5.59
C ASN A 24 14.89 1.27 -4.78
N PRO A 25 13.67 1.83 -4.72
CA PRO A 25 13.45 3.14 -4.14
C PRO A 25 13.60 3.12 -2.61
N GLU A 26 14.33 4.08 -2.06
CA GLU A 26 14.54 4.18 -0.60
C GLU A 26 13.25 4.48 0.17
N GLY A 27 13.11 3.90 1.36
CA GLY A 27 12.04 4.26 2.30
C GLY A 27 10.69 3.56 2.05
N LEU A 28 10.66 2.47 1.28
CA LEU A 28 9.43 1.69 1.06
C LEU A 28 8.77 1.26 2.37
N VAL A 29 9.55 0.75 3.33
CA VAL A 29 9.03 0.30 4.64
C VAL A 29 8.34 1.42 5.42
N ASP A 30 8.88 2.64 5.39
CA ASP A 30 8.31 3.79 6.08
C ASP A 30 7.02 4.26 5.39
N LEU A 31 6.98 4.18 4.05
CA LEU A 31 5.80 4.50 3.27
C LEU A 31 4.66 3.49 3.52
N ILE A 32 4.98 2.20 3.53
CA ILE A 32 4.02 1.13 3.87
C ILE A 32 3.53 1.26 5.32
N HIS A 33 4.40 1.60 6.28
CA HIS A 33 4.00 1.89 7.66
C HIS A 33 2.99 3.05 7.75
N LYS A 34 3.25 4.13 7.00
CA LYS A 34 2.34 5.29 6.95
C LYS A 34 1.00 4.93 6.32
N LEU A 35 1.01 4.11 5.26
CA LEU A 35 -0.21 3.59 4.64
C LEU A 35 -0.99 2.68 5.58
N HIS A 36 -0.30 1.77 6.28
CA HIS A 36 -0.89 0.90 7.31
C HIS A 36 -1.63 1.74 8.37
N GLY A 37 -1.01 2.82 8.85
CA GLY A 37 -1.64 3.76 9.78
C GLY A 37 -2.90 4.42 9.21
N SER A 38 -2.86 4.88 7.96
CA SER A 38 -4.00 5.48 7.25
C SER A 38 -5.17 4.50 7.05
N CYS A 39 -4.88 3.21 6.85
CA CYS A 39 -5.89 2.17 6.71
C CYS A 39 -6.69 1.94 8.01
N GLY A 40 -6.07 2.18 9.18
CA GLY A 40 -6.65 1.92 10.50
C GLY A 40 -7.98 2.63 10.79
N TYR A 41 -8.27 3.71 10.06
CA TYR A 41 -9.46 4.55 10.27
C TYR A 41 -10.34 4.70 9.03
N SER A 42 -10.01 4.03 7.93
CA SER A 42 -10.63 4.24 6.62
C SER A 42 -11.55 3.10 6.17
N GLY A 43 -11.72 2.06 7.00
CA GLY A 43 -12.66 0.97 6.71
C GLY A 43 -12.20 0.01 5.60
N VAL A 44 -10.89 -0.16 5.42
CA VAL A 44 -10.28 -0.97 4.35
C VAL A 44 -9.53 -2.19 4.91
N PRO A 45 -10.24 -3.20 5.46
CA PRO A 45 -9.61 -4.28 6.24
C PRO A 45 -8.63 -5.14 5.43
N ARG A 46 -8.92 -5.40 4.14
CA ARG A 46 -8.01 -6.18 3.29
C ARG A 46 -6.71 -5.43 3.02
N MET A 47 -6.80 -4.18 2.56
CA MET A 47 -5.62 -3.31 2.39
C MET A 47 -4.81 -3.17 3.68
N LYS A 48 -5.48 -3.00 4.83
CA LYS A 48 -4.81 -2.92 6.14
C LYS A 48 -3.96 -4.16 6.41
N ASN A 49 -4.52 -5.35 6.18
CA ASN A 49 -3.82 -6.61 6.42
C ASN A 49 -2.63 -6.80 5.48
N LEU A 50 -2.76 -6.41 4.20
CA LEU A 50 -1.64 -6.42 3.25
C LEU A 50 -0.52 -5.49 3.70
N CYS A 51 -0.84 -4.25 4.09
CA CYS A 51 0.15 -3.30 4.60
C CYS A 51 0.86 -3.85 5.84
N GLN A 52 0.11 -4.46 6.77
CA GLN A 52 0.69 -5.08 7.96
C GLN A 52 1.64 -6.22 7.61
N LEU A 53 1.26 -7.11 6.68
CA LEU A 53 2.10 -8.23 6.24
C LEU A 53 3.41 -7.71 5.62
N ILE A 54 3.31 -6.81 4.65
CA ILE A 54 4.46 -6.24 3.94
C ILE A 54 5.38 -5.51 4.93
N GLU A 55 4.81 -4.69 5.82
CA GLU A 55 5.58 -3.98 6.85
C GLU A 55 6.36 -4.96 7.75
N GLN A 56 5.69 -6.02 8.22
CA GLN A 56 6.33 -7.02 9.08
C GLN A 56 7.46 -7.75 8.38
N GLN A 57 7.29 -8.12 7.11
CA GLN A 57 8.33 -8.79 6.32
C GLN A 57 9.53 -7.88 6.09
N LEU A 58 9.31 -6.65 5.64
CA LEU A 58 10.39 -5.66 5.44
C LEU A 58 11.17 -5.39 6.74
N ARG A 59 10.47 -5.22 7.87
CA ARG A 59 11.12 -5.04 9.19
C ARG A 59 11.87 -6.28 9.67
N SER A 60 11.51 -7.47 9.17
CA SER A 60 12.20 -8.73 9.46
C SER A 60 13.41 -8.98 8.57
N GLY A 61 13.70 -8.07 7.62
CA GLY A 61 14.83 -8.17 6.71
C GLY A 61 14.56 -8.96 5.43
N THR A 62 13.29 -9.29 5.16
CA THR A 62 12.89 -9.80 3.84
C THR A 62 13.13 -8.71 2.81
N LYS A 63 13.75 -9.09 1.68
CA LYS A 63 14.03 -8.13 0.62
C LYS A 63 12.74 -7.73 -0.08
N GLU A 64 12.69 -6.50 -0.56
CA GLU A 64 11.57 -5.97 -1.32
C GLU A 64 11.28 -6.80 -2.58
N GLU A 65 12.32 -7.32 -3.23
CA GLU A 65 12.25 -8.23 -4.39
C GLU A 65 11.52 -9.54 -4.06
N ASP A 66 11.68 -10.05 -2.83
CA ASP A 66 11.03 -11.29 -2.38
C ASP A 66 9.54 -11.07 -2.04
N LEU A 67 9.07 -9.82 -2.03
CA LEU A 67 7.69 -9.41 -1.74
C LEU A 67 6.91 -8.97 -2.99
N GLU A 68 7.42 -9.26 -4.19
CA GLU A 68 6.73 -8.97 -5.45
C GLU A 68 5.24 -9.40 -5.44
N PRO A 69 4.86 -10.61 -4.99
CA PRO A 69 3.46 -11.03 -4.96
C PRO A 69 2.58 -10.14 -4.07
N GLU A 70 3.03 -9.81 -2.86
CA GLU A 70 2.30 -8.97 -1.92
C GLU A 70 2.19 -7.52 -2.40
N LEU A 71 3.25 -7.01 -3.05
CA LEU A 71 3.27 -5.67 -3.64
C LEU A 71 2.28 -5.56 -4.80
N LEU A 72 2.19 -6.57 -5.66
CA LEU A 72 1.17 -6.64 -6.71
C LEU A 72 -0.25 -6.72 -6.13
N GLU A 73 -0.46 -7.55 -5.09
CA GLU A 73 -1.76 -7.64 -4.43
C GLU A 73 -2.17 -6.31 -3.76
N LEU A 74 -1.19 -5.57 -3.22
CA LEU A 74 -1.42 -4.23 -2.67
C LEU A 74 -1.90 -3.26 -3.77
N LEU A 75 -1.28 -3.24 -4.94
CA LEU A 75 -1.70 -2.41 -6.06
C LEU A 75 -3.13 -2.73 -6.52
N ASP A 76 -3.47 -4.01 -6.63
CA ASP A 76 -4.81 -4.45 -7.00
C ASP A 76 -5.86 -4.00 -5.96
N GLU A 77 -5.54 -4.12 -4.68
CA GLU A 77 -6.42 -3.70 -3.61
C GLU A 77 -6.55 -2.17 -3.54
N MET A 78 -5.52 -1.41 -3.92
CA MET A 78 -5.60 0.05 -4.07
C MET A 78 -6.61 0.46 -5.15
N ASP A 79 -6.61 -0.22 -6.30
CA ASP A 79 -7.62 0.02 -7.35
C ASP A 79 -9.02 -0.38 -6.92
N ASN A 80 -9.15 -1.47 -6.16
CA ASN A 80 -10.42 -1.89 -5.59
C ASN A 80 -10.98 -0.82 -4.63
N VAL A 81 -10.16 -0.35 -3.68
CA VAL A 81 -10.55 0.70 -2.72
C VAL A 81 -10.92 2.00 -3.42
N ALA A 82 -10.12 2.46 -4.40
CA ALA A 82 -10.43 3.68 -5.14
C ALA A 82 -11.77 3.58 -5.89
N ARG A 83 -12.03 2.43 -6.52
CA ARG A 83 -13.28 2.15 -7.21
C ARG A 83 -14.47 2.12 -6.26
N GLU A 84 -14.39 1.43 -5.14
CA GLU A 84 -15.49 1.37 -4.17
C GLU A 84 -15.73 2.72 -3.49
N ALA A 85 -14.67 3.47 -3.17
CA ALA A 85 -14.81 4.80 -2.59
C ALA A 85 -15.51 5.79 -3.54
N SER A 86 -15.31 5.67 -4.86
CA SER A 86 -16.03 6.49 -5.85
C SER A 86 -17.56 6.33 -5.79
N LYS A 87 -18.06 5.17 -5.35
CA LYS A 87 -19.50 4.92 -5.19
C LYS A 87 -20.09 5.54 -3.93
N ILE A 88 -19.24 5.91 -2.97
CA ILE A 88 -19.62 6.47 -1.66
C ILE A 88 -19.47 8.00 -1.66
N LEU A 89 -18.45 8.50 -2.34
CA LEU A 89 -18.09 9.92 -2.36
C LEU A 89 -18.65 10.69 -3.58
N GLY A 90 -19.14 9.98 -4.60
CA GLY A 90 -19.89 10.53 -5.73
C GLY A 90 -21.38 10.62 -5.44
#